data_AF-X6LB38-F1
#
_entry.id   AF-X6LB38-F1
#
_cell.length_a   1.000
_cell.length_b   1.000
_cell.length_c   1.000
_cell.angle_alpha   90.00
_cell.angle_beta   90.00
_cell.angle_gamma   90.00
#
_symmetry.space_group_name_H-M   'P 1'
#
loop_
_entity.id
_entity.type
_entity.pdbx_description
1 polymer ?
#
loop_
_entity_poly.entity_id
_entity_poly.type
_entity_poly.pdbx_seq_one_letter_code
_entity_poly.pdbx_strand_id
1 'polypeptide(L)'
;MNDHLEHSCCLQMVKCWFESFGCNHTRLKSAIHDHLTSNMKLHFDLVINSLDMKLTLKNETLKVELQLKDKKDKEIAHLKQQLEQYQKDNQQLNSSHASNNNNNNKTENNIC
;
A
#
# COMPACT_ATOMS: atom_id res chain seq x y z
N MET A 1 -18.86 44.97 17.65
CA MET A 1 -19.38 44.03 18.67
C MET A 1 -19.08 42.58 18.30
N ASN A 2 -19.27 42.15 17.05
CA ASN A 2 -18.94 40.79 16.60
C ASN A 2 -17.47 40.40 16.82
N ASP A 3 -16.52 41.29 16.55
CA ASP A 3 -15.09 41.03 16.75
C ASP A 3 -14.73 40.62 18.19
N HIS A 4 -15.37 41.26 19.18
CA HIS A 4 -15.21 40.86 20.58
C HIS A 4 -15.75 39.45 20.83
N LEU A 5 -16.95 39.13 20.31
CA LEU A 5 -17.58 37.83 20.51
C LEU A 5 -16.78 36.70 19.86
N GLU A 6 -16.21 36.94 18.69
CA GLU A 6 -15.47 35.94 17.91
C GLU A 6 -14.05 35.73 18.44
N HIS A 7 -13.40 36.77 18.95
CA HIS A 7 -11.95 36.73 19.22
C HIS A 7 -11.55 37.10 20.65
N SER A 8 -12.33 37.90 21.36
CA SER A 8 -11.93 38.47 22.66
C SER A 8 -12.81 38.07 23.85
N CYS A 9 -13.94 37.41 23.60
CA CYS A 9 -14.89 37.05 24.65
C CYS A 9 -14.36 35.86 25.46
N CYS A 10 -14.06 36.10 26.73
CA CYS A 10 -13.58 35.05 27.65
C CYS A 10 -14.65 33.99 27.97
N LEU A 11 -15.93 34.34 27.78
CA LEU A 11 -17.08 33.45 27.96
C LEU A 11 -17.39 32.59 26.73
N GLN A 12 -16.66 32.80 25.63
CA GLN A 12 -16.79 31.98 24.43
C GLN A 12 -16.49 30.51 24.76
N MET A 13 -17.36 29.60 24.33
CA MET A 13 -17.12 28.17 24.44
C MET A 13 -16.22 27.71 23.29
N VAL A 14 -15.14 27.01 23.62
CA VAL A 14 -14.15 26.48 22.68
C VAL A 14 -13.97 24.99 22.91
N LYS A 15 -13.77 24.25 21.81
CA LYS A 15 -13.41 22.83 21.84
C LYS A 15 -11.97 22.65 22.36
N CYS A 16 -11.72 21.50 22.97
CA CYS A 16 -10.37 21.12 23.39
C CYS A 16 -9.41 21.08 22.19
N TRP A 17 -8.15 21.50 22.39
CA TRP A 17 -7.11 21.42 21.36
C TRP A 17 -6.80 19.97 20.94
N PHE A 18 -7.14 19.00 21.79
CA PHE A 18 -6.98 17.57 21.54
C PHE A 18 -8.26 16.89 21.02
N GLU A 19 -9.23 17.63 20.49
CA GLU A 19 -10.46 17.06 19.94
C GLU A 19 -10.21 16.03 18.84
N SER A 20 -9.27 16.29 17.93
CA SER A 20 -8.90 15.36 16.85
C SER A 20 -8.30 14.04 17.34
N PHE A 21 -7.82 14.00 18.59
CA PHE A 21 -7.31 12.80 19.26
C PHE A 21 -8.36 12.11 20.15
N GLY A 22 -9.57 12.67 20.26
CA GLY A 22 -10.69 12.07 20.99
C GLY A 22 -11.10 12.80 22.28
N CYS A 23 -10.50 13.95 22.61
CA CYS A 23 -10.97 14.74 23.75
C CYS A 23 -12.24 15.53 23.38
N ASN A 24 -13.41 15.10 23.86
CA ASN A 24 -14.70 15.71 23.55
C ASN A 24 -15.09 16.89 24.47
N HIS A 25 -14.16 17.42 25.26
CA HIS A 25 -14.45 18.52 26.17
C HIS A 25 -14.62 19.84 25.42
N THR A 26 -15.68 20.57 25.76
CA THR A 26 -15.85 21.98 25.42
C THR A 26 -15.74 22.81 26.71
N ARG A 27 -14.97 23.89 26.69
CA ARG A 27 -14.69 24.72 27.86
C ARG A 27 -14.85 26.20 27.52
N LEU A 28 -15.05 27.04 28.53
CA LEU A 28 -14.91 28.49 28.35
C LEU A 28 -13.47 28.79 27.91
N LYS A 29 -13.29 29.78 27.04
CA LYS A 29 -11.98 30.22 26.56
C LYS A 29 -11.05 30.58 27.71
N SER A 30 -11.58 31.17 28.78
CA SER A 30 -10.82 31.47 30.00
C SER A 30 -10.34 30.22 30.75
N ALA A 31 -11.08 29.11 30.69
CA ALA A 31 -10.81 27.89 31.46
C ALA A 31 -10.09 26.79 30.65
N ILE A 32 -9.77 27.05 29.38
CA ILE A 32 -9.16 26.04 28.52
C ILE A 32 -7.75 25.64 29.00
N HIS A 33 -6.95 26.60 29.48
CA HIS A 33 -5.60 26.34 29.98
C HIS A 33 -5.60 25.48 31.25
N ASP A 34 -6.55 25.69 32.15
CA ASP A 34 -6.69 24.86 33.35
C ASP A 34 -7.07 23.42 32.99
N HIS A 35 -7.97 23.25 32.01
CA HIS A 35 -8.30 21.94 31.47
C HIS A 35 -7.07 21.26 30.86
N LEU A 36 -6.30 21.96 30.02
CA LEU A 36 -5.09 21.43 29.39
C LEU A 36 -4.04 21.02 30.42
N THR A 37 -3.78 21.87 31.41
CA THR A 37 -2.79 21.60 32.46
C THR A 37 -3.21 20.42 33.34
N SER A 38 -4.47 20.41 33.81
CA SER A 38 -4.96 19.37 34.71
C SER A 38 -5.17 18.02 34.05
N ASN A 39 -5.31 17.98 32.71
CA ASN A 39 -5.55 16.74 31.94
C ASN A 39 -4.37 16.37 31.03
N MET A 40 -3.20 16.97 31.24
CA MET A 40 -2.04 16.78 30.37
C MET A 40 -1.68 15.31 30.15
N LYS A 41 -1.73 14.48 31.19
CA LYS A 41 -1.49 13.03 31.07
C LYS A 41 -2.49 12.36 30.11
N LEU A 42 -3.78 12.65 30.27
CA LEU A 42 -4.82 12.10 29.40
C LEU A 42 -4.61 12.54 27.95
N HIS A 43 -4.22 13.79 27.72
CA HIS A 43 -3.93 14.28 26.38
C HIS A 43 -2.72 13.58 25.75
N PHE A 44 -1.66 13.32 26.51
CA PHE A 44 -0.54 12.51 26.03
C PHE A 44 -0.94 11.07 25.73
N ASP A 45 -1.73 10.43 26.60
CA ASP A 45 -2.21 9.06 26.38
C ASP A 45 -3.04 8.98 25.08
N LEU A 46 -3.92 9.96 24.81
CA LEU A 46 -4.68 10.03 23.56
C LEU A 46 -3.77 10.13 22.33
N VAL A 47 -2.74 10.97 22.37
CA VAL A 47 -1.79 11.14 21.25
C VAL A 47 -0.99 9.87 21.03
N ILE A 48 -0.44 9.26 22.08
CA ILE A 48 0.36 8.03 22.00
C ILE A 48 -0.48 6.89 21.44
N ASN A 49 -1.70 6.69 21.95
CA ASN A 49 -2.60 5.64 21.45
C ASN A 49 -2.95 5.83 19.97
N SER A 50 -3.17 7.09 19.54
CA SER A 50 -3.43 7.40 18.13
C SER A 50 -2.23 7.08 17.23
N LEU A 51 -1.02 7.38 17.69
CA LEU A 51 0.22 7.06 16.99
C LEU A 51 0.45 5.55 16.91
N ASP A 52 0.26 4.83 18.01
CA ASP A 52 0.50 3.38 18.09
C ASP A 52 -0.44 2.60 17.16
N MET A 53 -1.73 2.95 17.16
CA MET A 53 -2.70 2.38 16.22
C MET A 53 -2.31 2.66 14.76
N LYS A 54 -1.88 3.88 14.45
CA LYS A 54 -1.46 4.26 13.08
C LYS A 54 -0.20 3.52 12.64
N LEU A 55 0.77 3.35 13.53
CA LEU A 55 2.00 2.60 13.25
C LEU A 55 1.69 1.11 13.05
N THR A 56 0.85 0.53 13.90
CA THR A 56 0.42 -0.88 13.79
C THR A 56 -0.24 -1.15 12.45
N LEU A 57 -1.25 -0.34 12.07
CA LEU A 57 -1.92 -0.47 10.77
C LEU A 57 -0.97 -0.33 9.59
N LYS A 58 -0.02 0.61 9.66
CA LYS A 58 0.97 0.81 8.59
C LYS A 58 1.91 -0.38 8.47
N ASN A 59 2.36 -0.95 9.59
CA ASN A 59 3.22 -2.12 9.60
C ASN A 59 2.50 -3.37 9.05
N GLU A 60 1.23 -3.57 9.42
CA GLU A 60 0.40 -4.65 8.86
C GLU A 60 0.20 -4.49 7.35
N THR A 61 -0.08 -3.27 6.89
CA THR A 61 -0.22 -2.96 5.46
C THR A 61 1.06 -3.29 4.69
N LEU A 62 2.21 -2.81 5.18
CA LEU A 62 3.52 -3.09 4.57
C LEU A 62 3.83 -4.59 4.54
N LYS A 63 3.47 -5.33 5.60
CA LYS A 63 3.65 -6.80 5.65
C LYS A 63 2.83 -7.50 4.57
N VAL A 64 1.57 -7.10 4.36
CA VAL A 64 0.71 -7.65 3.30
C VAL A 64 1.24 -7.31 1.91
N GLU A 65 1.68 -6.07 1.70
CA GLU A 65 2.27 -5.64 0.42
C GLU A 65 3.54 -6.44 0.07
N LEU A 66 4.42 -6.69 1.03
CA LEU A 66 5.61 -7.52 0.84
C LEU A 66 5.24 -8.96 0.45
N GLN A 67 4.29 -9.58 1.16
CA GLN A 67 3.83 -10.93 0.82
C GLN A 67 3.19 -11.02 -0.58
N LEU A 68 2.45 -9.98 -0.97
CA LEU A 68 1.86 -9.89 -2.30
C LEU A 68 2.94 -9.76 -3.38
N LYS A 69 3.96 -8.94 -3.12
CA LYS A 69 5.09 -8.75 -4.03
C LYS A 69 5.85 -10.06 -4.24
N ASP A 70 6.17 -10.79 -3.17
CA ASP A 70 6.84 -12.08 -3.25
C ASP A 70 6.05 -13.10 -4.09
N LYS A 71 4.71 -13.12 -3.96
CA LYS A 71 3.84 -13.98 -4.77
C LYS A 71 3.88 -13.59 -6.24
N LYS A 72 3.78 -12.29 -6.54
CA LYS A 72 3.86 -11.75 -7.91
C LYS A 72 5.21 -12.06 -8.55
N ASP A 73 6.31 -11.90 -7.82
CA ASP A 73 7.66 -12.17 -8.32
C ASP A 73 7.83 -13.66 -8.66
N LYS A 74 7.29 -14.57 -7.84
CA LYS A 74 7.25 -16.01 -8.13
C LYS A 74 6.40 -16.34 -9.36
N GLU A 75 5.23 -15.73 -9.49
CA GLU A 75 4.34 -15.92 -10.64
C GLU A 75 4.97 -15.40 -11.94
N ILE A 76 5.60 -14.22 -11.90
CA ILE A 76 6.36 -13.65 -13.02
C ILE A 76 7.51 -14.58 -13.42
N ALA A 77 8.27 -15.11 -12.45
CA ALA A 77 9.35 -16.05 -12.73
C ALA A 77 8.82 -17.33 -13.40
N HIS A 78 7.71 -17.87 -12.91
CA HIS A 78 7.07 -19.05 -13.47
C HIS A 78 6.56 -18.82 -14.90
N LEU A 79 5.91 -17.68 -15.16
CA LEU A 79 5.43 -17.33 -16.50
C LEU A 79 6.58 -17.11 -17.49
N LYS A 80 7.67 -16.47 -17.05
CA LYS A 80 8.89 -16.32 -17.87
C LYS A 80 9.47 -17.67 -18.27
N GLN A 81 9.57 -18.60 -17.31
CA GLN A 81 10.06 -19.94 -17.58
C GLN A 81 9.18 -20.69 -18.59
N GLN A 82 7.86 -20.61 -18.46
CA GLN A 82 6.94 -21.21 -19.43
C GLN A 82 7.12 -20.61 -20.83
N LEU A 83 7.20 -19.27 -20.93
CA LEU A 83 7.42 -18.60 -22.21
C LEU A 83 8.71 -19.04 -22.89
N GLU A 84 9.81 -19.14 -22.15
CA GLU A 84 11.08 -19.64 -22.66
C GLU A 84 10.98 -21.08 -23.16
N GLN A 85 10.23 -21.93 -22.45
CA GLN A 85 10.00 -23.31 -22.87
C GLN A 85 9.20 -23.36 -24.19
N TYR A 86 8.08 -22.63 -24.27
CA TYR A 86 7.28 -22.54 -25.50
C TYR A 86 8.10 -22.02 -26.69
N GLN A 87 8.99 -21.06 -26.48
CA GLN A 87 9.88 -20.56 -27.53
C GLN A 87 10.86 -21.63 -28.02
N LYS A 88 11.45 -22.41 -27.10
CA LYS A 88 12.35 -23.52 -27.46
C LYS A 88 11.62 -24.61 -28.23
N ASP A 89 10.44 -25.00 -27.78
CA ASP A 89 9.62 -26.04 -28.42
C ASP A 89 9.27 -25.65 -29.86
N ASN A 90 8.87 -24.38 -30.07
CA ASN A 90 8.58 -23.85 -31.41
C ASN A 90 9.83 -23.83 -32.33
N GLN A 91 11.02 -23.52 -31.79
CA GLN A 91 12.27 -23.58 -32.57
C GLN A 91 12.62 -25.01 -32.99
N GLN A 92 12.47 -25.98 -32.09
CA GLN A 92 12.73 -27.39 -32.38
C GLN A 92 11.79 -27.95 -33.45
N LEU A 93 10.49 -27.62 -33.38
CA LEU A 93 9.50 -28.01 -34.40
C LEU A 93 9.87 -27.46 -35.79
N ASN A 94 10.23 -26.18 -35.88
CA ASN A 94 10.63 -25.54 -37.14
C ASN A 94 11.89 -26.18 -37.74
N SER A 95 12.88 -26.53 -36.91
CA SER A 95 14.09 -27.22 -37.36
C SER A 95 13.81 -28.64 -37.88
N SER A 96 12.89 -29.36 -37.24
CA SER A 96 12.50 -30.73 -37.62
C SER A 96 11.76 -30.76 -38.96
N HIS A 97 10.91 -29.76 -39.23
CA HIS A 97 10.26 -29.60 -40.54
C HIS A 97 11.24 -29.25 -41.67
N ALA A 98 12.26 -28.43 -41.39
CA ALA A 98 13.29 -28.09 -42.38
C ALA A 98 14.17 -29.29 -42.77
N SER A 99 14.52 -30.17 -41.81
CA SER A 99 15.28 -31.40 -42.09
C SER A 99 14.49 -32.44 -42.87
N ASN A 100 13.18 -32.57 -42.63
CA ASN A 100 12.33 -33.52 -43.38
C ASN A 100 12.08 -33.10 -44.83
N ASN A 101 11.88 -31.80 -45.11
CA ASN A 101 11.69 -31.33 -46.49
C ASN A 101 12.93 -31.51 -47.36
N ASN A 102 14.14 -31.39 -46.79
CA ASN A 102 15.38 -31.64 -47.53
C ASN A 102 15.61 -33.13 -47.88
N ASN A 103 15.04 -34.06 -47.10
CA ASN A 103 15.16 -35.49 -47.38
C ASN A 103 14.19 -35.95 -48.47
N ASN A 104 12.98 -35.38 -48.53
CA ASN A 104 12.00 -35.68 -49.58
C ASN A 104 12.45 -35.15 -50.96
N ASN A 105 13.04 -33.95 -51.02
CA ASN A 105 13.58 -33.39 -52.27
C ASN A 105 14.83 -34.13 -52.79
N LYS A 106 15.49 -34.94 -51.94
CA LYS A 106 16.61 -35.81 -52.33
C LYS A 106 16.15 -37.17 -52.85
N THR A 107 14.94 -37.62 -52.50
CA THR A 107 14.41 -38.91 -52.95
C THR A 107 13.73 -38.81 -54.32
N GLU A 108 13.16 -37.65 -54.67
CA GLU A 108 12.55 -37.42 -55.99
C GLU A 108 13.57 -37.21 -57.12
N ASN A 109 14.78 -36.69 -56.83
CA ASN A 109 15.85 -36.50 -57.83
C ASN A 109 16.70 -37.76 -58.11
N ASN A 110 16.31 -38.93 -57.60
CA ASN A 110 17.05 -40.18 -57.73
C ASN A 110 16.23 -41.32 -58.35
N ILE A 111 15.09 -41.01 -58.99
CA ILE A 111 14.30 -41.95 -59.78
C ILE A 111 14.42 -41.53 -61.24
N CYS A 112 14.96 -42.46 -62.03
CA CYS A 112 15.33 -42.42 -63.45
C CYS A 112 14.39 -41.65 -64.40
#